data_AF-A0A1Q9NPR1-F1
#
_entry.id   AF-A0A1Q9NPR1-F1
#
_cell.length_a   1.000
_cell.length_b   1.000
_cell.length_c   1.000
_cell.angle_alpha   90.00
_cell.angle_beta   90.00
_cell.angle_gamma   90.00
#
_symmetry.space_group_name_H-M   'P 1'
#
loop_
_entity.id
_entity.type
_entity.pdbx_description
1 polymer ?
#
loop_
_entity_poly.entity_id
_entity_poly.type
_entity_poly.pdbx_seq_one_letter_code
_entity_poly.pdbx_strand_id
1 'polypeptide(L)'
;MQYVEILNRLETEIKMTIKNEIPLVSPYEFTKTKYKQPLLSDIIIENPEEENLSSALNIVYASSSFMSVDRIIKVNDNFKRNRRIIYYLDSRTGQIGSVLLLQLLKAESNGTFSKHELVEKVDKEIFQAEGINISSGEITESLSRMFRKTMADFFFIDGRKLVKKPYMLKVQELKLNQYRIRNYDNYKHQIDNLSNYLMFTLNRMIL
;
A
#
# COMPACT_ATOMS: atom_id res chain seq x y z
N MET A 1 10.52 -14.76 0.65
CA MET A 1 10.94 -14.50 2.05
C MET A 1 11.21 -13.00 2.29
N GLN A 2 12.08 -12.34 1.50
CA GLN A 2 12.36 -10.89 1.60
C GLN A 2 11.14 -9.96 1.42
N TYR A 3 10.17 -10.33 0.59
CA TYR A 3 8.94 -9.56 0.35
C TYR A 3 8.06 -9.37 1.60
N VAL A 4 7.84 -10.45 2.34
CA VAL A 4 6.95 -10.45 3.52
C VAL A 4 7.56 -9.57 4.61
N GLU A 5 8.88 -9.56 4.75
CA GLU A 5 9.60 -8.68 5.68
C GLU A 5 9.39 -7.20 5.36
N ILE A 6 9.44 -6.81 4.08
CA ILE A 6 9.18 -5.43 3.64
C ILE A 6 7.75 -5.02 3.99
N LEU A 7 6.76 -5.86 3.65
CA LEU A 7 5.37 -5.55 3.96
C LEU A 7 5.08 -5.58 5.47
N ASN A 8 5.79 -6.39 6.24
CA ASN A 8 5.71 -6.40 7.69
C ASN A 8 6.27 -5.09 8.26
N ARG A 9 7.43 -4.64 7.77
CA ARG A 9 7.99 -3.33 8.16
C ARG A 9 7.05 -2.19 7.82
N LEU A 10 6.52 -2.15 6.60
CA LEU A 10 5.55 -1.13 6.17
C LEU A 10 4.28 -1.16 7.04
N GLU A 11 3.77 -2.36 7.38
CA GLU A 11 2.64 -2.48 8.31
C GLU A 11 2.99 -1.93 9.70
N THR A 12 4.16 -2.23 10.24
CA THR A 12 4.61 -1.69 11.53
C THR A 12 4.66 -0.16 11.51
N GLU A 13 5.17 0.44 10.44
CA GLU A 13 5.24 1.89 10.29
C GLU A 13 3.85 2.55 10.18
N ILE A 14 2.92 1.91 9.48
CA ILE A 14 1.52 2.36 9.41
C ILE A 14 0.84 2.21 10.78
N LYS A 15 1.03 1.10 11.50
CA LYS A 15 0.51 0.91 12.87
C LYS A 15 1.02 1.99 13.82
N MET A 16 2.32 2.29 13.78
CA MET A 16 2.89 3.38 14.58
C MET A 16 2.27 4.73 14.24
N THR A 17 2.03 5.01 12.95
CA THR A 17 1.35 6.23 12.53
C THR A 17 -0.07 6.30 13.07
N ILE A 18 -0.84 5.22 12.93
CA ILE A 18 -2.21 5.06 13.43
C ILE A 18 -2.28 5.32 14.94
N LYS A 19 -1.38 4.70 15.72
CA LYS A 19 -1.28 4.87 17.17
C LYS A 19 -1.03 6.32 17.59
N ASN A 20 -0.18 7.01 16.86
CA ASN A 20 0.24 8.38 17.18
C ASN A 20 -0.77 9.45 16.73
N GLU A 21 -1.87 9.06 16.09
CA GLU A 21 -2.85 9.94 15.43
C GLU A 21 -4.17 10.12 16.24
N ILE A 22 -4.18 9.84 17.54
CA ILE A 22 -5.32 10.12 18.44
C ILE A 22 -4.88 11.07 19.57
N PRO A 23 -5.55 12.21 19.84
CA PRO A 23 -6.09 13.25 18.97
C PRO A 23 -5.12 14.46 18.87
N LEU A 24 -5.54 15.52 18.15
CA LEU A 24 -4.98 16.88 18.12
C LEU A 24 -4.68 17.46 19.52
N VAL A 25 -3.59 17.06 20.15
CA VAL A 25 -3.08 17.66 21.38
C VAL A 25 -1.68 18.22 21.08
N SER A 26 -1.48 19.41 21.63
CA SER A 26 -0.36 20.34 21.52
C SER A 26 1.05 19.71 21.42
N PRO A 27 2.05 20.46 20.93
CA PRO A 27 3.37 19.96 20.57
C PRO A 27 4.12 19.42 21.79
N TYR A 28 3.96 18.14 22.09
CA TYR A 28 4.90 17.45 22.95
C TYR A 28 5.95 16.76 22.10
N GLU A 29 7.19 17.08 22.46
CA GLU A 29 8.43 16.70 21.81
C GLU A 29 8.47 15.19 21.57
N PHE A 30 8.30 14.78 20.31
CA PHE A 30 8.71 13.45 19.89
C PHE A 30 10.24 13.36 20.02
N THR A 31 10.69 12.75 21.11
CA THR A 31 12.10 12.46 21.33
C THR A 31 12.56 11.44 20.30
N LYS A 32 13.49 11.87 19.45
CA LYS A 32 14.21 11.07 18.45
C LYS A 32 14.65 9.73 19.03
N THR A 33 14.04 8.63 18.58
CA THR A 33 14.82 7.41 18.37
C THR A 33 15.46 7.52 16.99
N LYS A 34 16.74 7.93 16.97
CA LYS A 34 17.60 7.85 15.78
C LYS A 34 17.83 6.38 15.45
N TYR A 35 16.84 5.72 14.85
CA TYR A 35 17.12 4.51 14.12
C TYR A 35 17.66 4.92 12.75
N LYS A 36 18.98 4.80 12.55
CA LYS A 36 19.57 4.70 11.21
C LYS A 36 19.04 3.39 10.60
N GLN A 37 17.82 3.40 10.07
CA GLN A 37 17.29 2.24 9.37
C GLN A 37 17.66 2.34 7.88
N PRO A 38 18.06 1.22 7.26
CA PRO A 38 18.35 1.17 5.83
C PRO A 38 17.10 1.59 5.02
N LEU A 39 17.35 2.37 3.97
CA LEU A 39 16.36 2.80 2.98
C LEU A 39 15.65 1.58 2.40
N LEU A 40 14.32 1.62 2.39
CA LEU A 40 13.55 0.63 1.67
C LEU A 40 13.48 1.06 0.20
N SER A 41 14.41 0.56 -0.61
CA SER A 41 14.46 0.78 -2.06
C SER A 41 14.54 -0.57 -2.77
N ASP A 42 13.56 -1.44 -2.52
CA ASP A 42 13.55 -2.80 -3.06
C ASP A 42 12.43 -2.95 -4.10
N ILE A 43 12.81 -3.40 -5.30
CA ILE A 43 11.87 -3.83 -6.33
C ILE A 43 11.41 -5.23 -5.95
N ILE A 44 10.11 -5.43 -5.75
CA ILE A 44 9.51 -6.70 -5.39
C ILE A 44 8.82 -7.26 -6.65
N ILE A 45 9.52 -8.04 -7.44
CA ILE A 45 8.87 -8.76 -8.54
C ILE A 45 8.14 -9.96 -7.92
N GLU A 46 6.81 -9.88 -7.74
CA GLU A 46 6.00 -11.08 -7.62
C GLU A 46 5.95 -11.75 -9.00
N ASN A 47 6.23 -13.06 -9.05
CA ASN A 47 6.25 -13.89 -10.27
C ASN A 47 7.14 -13.37 -11.42
N PRO A 48 8.47 -13.24 -11.23
CA PRO A 48 9.39 -12.84 -12.30
C PRO A 48 9.47 -13.84 -13.47
N GLU A 49 8.99 -15.07 -13.25
CA GLU A 49 9.04 -16.16 -14.24
C GLU A 49 7.83 -16.21 -15.18
N GLU A 50 6.78 -15.41 -14.94
CA GLU A 50 5.64 -15.39 -15.86
C GLU A 50 5.91 -14.42 -17.02
N GLU A 51 6.15 -14.98 -18.20
CA GLU A 51 6.33 -14.29 -19.49
C GLU A 51 5.17 -13.34 -19.88
N ASN A 52 4.12 -13.22 -19.05
CA ASN A 52 2.90 -12.45 -19.29
C ASN A 52 2.57 -11.44 -18.18
N LEU A 53 3.56 -10.65 -17.75
CA LEU A 53 3.30 -9.51 -16.87
C LEU A 53 2.27 -8.57 -17.52
N SER A 54 1.10 -8.41 -16.89
CA SER A 54 0.02 -7.57 -17.41
C SER A 54 -0.17 -6.28 -16.60
N SER A 55 0.47 -6.18 -15.44
CA SER A 55 0.30 -5.03 -14.54
C SER A 55 1.47 -4.85 -13.56
N ALA A 56 1.53 -3.68 -12.93
CA ALA A 56 2.44 -3.38 -11.84
C ALA A 56 1.81 -2.40 -10.84
N LEU A 57 2.22 -2.53 -9.57
CA LEU A 57 1.89 -1.62 -8.48
C LEU A 57 3.17 -0.91 -8.03
N ASN A 58 3.17 0.42 -8.05
CA ASN A 58 4.24 1.22 -7.45
C ASN A 58 3.71 1.90 -6.19
N ILE A 59 4.12 1.37 -5.05
CA ILE A 59 3.84 1.90 -3.72
C ILE A 59 4.98 2.83 -3.34
N VAL A 60 4.65 4.10 -3.17
CA VAL A 60 5.55 5.12 -2.65
C VAL A 60 4.93 5.65 -1.37
N TYR A 61 5.62 5.52 -0.25
CA TYR A 61 5.08 5.88 1.05
C TYR A 61 6.01 6.82 1.81
N ALA A 62 5.43 7.63 2.67
CA ALA A 62 6.14 8.48 3.60
C ALA A 62 5.54 8.27 4.99
N SER A 63 6.35 7.76 5.91
CA SER A 63 5.92 7.43 7.26
C SER A 63 5.29 8.65 7.93
N SER A 64 4.19 8.43 8.66
CA SER A 64 3.41 9.51 9.30
C SER A 64 2.78 10.54 8.36
N SER A 65 2.70 10.26 7.05
CA SER A 65 2.06 11.17 6.08
C SER A 65 1.10 10.44 5.14
N PHE A 66 1.61 9.74 4.11
CA PHE A 66 0.75 9.11 3.12
C PHE A 66 1.37 7.84 2.55
N MET A 67 0.52 7.01 1.94
CA MET A 67 0.90 5.94 1.04
C MET A 67 0.25 6.16 -0.33
N SER A 68 1.07 6.36 -1.36
CA SER A 68 0.64 6.50 -2.75
C SER A 68 0.80 5.17 -3.47
N VAL A 69 -0.19 4.80 -4.27
CA VAL A 69 -0.18 3.58 -5.07
C VAL A 69 -0.51 3.92 -6.51
N ASP A 70 0.49 3.85 -7.38
CA ASP A 70 0.25 3.91 -8.82
C ASP A 70 -0.08 2.53 -9.36
N ARG A 71 -1.21 2.46 -10.05
CA ARG A 71 -1.63 1.28 -10.79
C ARG A 71 -1.17 1.41 -12.23
N ILE A 72 -0.29 0.54 -12.65
CA ILE A 72 0.27 0.49 -14.00
C ILE A 72 -0.28 -0.77 -14.64
N ILE A 73 -0.85 -0.63 -15.84
CA ILE A 73 -1.42 -1.75 -16.59
C ILE A 73 -0.84 -1.76 -17.99
N LYS A 74 -0.70 -2.95 -18.57
CA LYS A 74 -0.34 -3.13 -19.98
C LYS A 74 -1.57 -2.79 -20.84
N VAL A 75 -1.42 -1.82 -21.73
CA VAL A 75 -2.41 -1.44 -22.73
C VAL A 75 -1.78 -1.63 -24.11
N ASN A 76 -2.29 -2.59 -24.87
CA ASN A 76 -1.64 -3.12 -26.07
C ASN A 76 -0.23 -3.64 -25.69
N ASP A 77 0.83 -3.04 -26.22
CA ASP A 77 2.23 -3.41 -25.94
C ASP A 77 2.99 -2.37 -25.10
N ASN A 78 2.27 -1.53 -24.33
CA ASN A 78 2.91 -0.56 -23.45
C ASN A 78 2.23 -0.51 -22.08
N PHE A 79 3.04 -0.50 -21.03
CA PHE A 79 2.64 -0.16 -19.69
C PHE A 79 2.36 1.33 -19.56
N LYS A 80 1.17 1.64 -19.04
CA LYS A 80 0.70 3.00 -18.74
C LYS A 80 0.12 3.05 -17.34
N ARG A 81 0.33 4.17 -16.65
CA ARG A 81 -0.34 4.47 -15.39
C ARG A 81 -1.83 4.66 -15.64
N ASN A 82 -2.64 3.77 -15.09
CA ASN A 82 -4.10 3.86 -15.14
C ASN A 82 -4.58 4.96 -14.18
N ARG A 83 -4.25 4.83 -12.89
CA ARG A 83 -4.63 5.81 -11.86
C ARG A 83 -3.83 5.64 -10.56
N ARG A 84 -3.56 6.76 -9.90
CA ARG A 84 -2.98 6.83 -8.55
C ARG A 84 -4.07 6.79 -7.48
N ILE A 85 -3.80 6.08 -6.39
CA ILE A 85 -4.57 6.13 -5.14
C ILE A 85 -3.66 6.73 -4.09
N ILE A 86 -4.20 7.62 -3.25
CA ILE A 86 -3.47 8.23 -2.16
C ILE A 86 -4.21 7.90 -0.87
N TYR A 87 -3.54 7.20 0.02
CA TYR A 87 -4.01 6.92 1.37
C TYR A 87 -3.31 7.88 2.32
N TYR A 88 -4.01 8.92 2.77
CA TYR A 88 -3.55 9.81 3.82
C TYR A 88 -3.58 9.06 5.15
N LEU A 89 -2.41 8.81 5.73
CA LEU A 89 -2.26 7.98 6.93
C LEU A 89 -2.76 8.70 8.19
N ASP A 90 -3.03 10.00 8.08
CA ASP A 90 -3.69 10.82 9.09
C ASP A 90 -5.22 10.91 8.93
N SER A 91 -5.78 10.13 8.01
CA SER A 91 -7.22 10.04 7.80
C SER A 91 -7.71 8.63 8.07
N ARG A 92 -8.85 8.50 8.76
CA ARG A 92 -9.48 7.19 9.05
C ARG A 92 -9.66 6.33 7.80
N THR A 93 -10.15 6.92 6.70
CA THR A 93 -10.32 6.20 5.43
C THR A 93 -8.99 5.79 4.80
N GLY A 94 -7.95 6.63 4.89
CA GLY A 94 -6.63 6.29 4.38
C GLY A 94 -5.95 5.20 5.22
N GLN A 95 -6.09 5.23 6.54
CA GLN A 95 -5.62 4.19 7.45
C GLN A 95 -6.27 2.84 7.11
N ILE A 96 -7.61 2.77 7.06
CA ILE A 96 -8.34 1.55 6.69
C ILE A 96 -7.91 1.04 5.31
N GLY A 97 -7.89 1.93 4.31
CA GLY A 97 -7.54 1.56 2.94
C GLY A 97 -6.10 1.04 2.80
N SER A 98 -5.15 1.67 3.50
CA SER A 98 -3.74 1.27 3.45
C SER A 98 -3.53 -0.12 4.08
N VAL A 99 -4.14 -0.37 5.23
CA VAL A 99 -4.06 -1.64 5.94
C VAL A 99 -4.70 -2.77 5.14
N LEU A 100 -5.89 -2.55 4.58
CA LEU A 100 -6.57 -3.55 3.74
C LEU A 100 -5.73 -3.92 2.52
N LEU A 101 -5.11 -2.94 1.87
CA LEU A 101 -4.24 -3.22 0.73
C LEU A 101 -3.04 -4.09 1.14
N LEU A 102 -2.40 -3.77 2.27
CA LEU A 102 -1.30 -4.59 2.78
C LEU A 102 -1.70 -6.02 3.10
N GLN A 103 -2.87 -6.22 3.72
CA GLN A 103 -3.34 -7.58 4.00
C GLN A 103 -3.61 -8.36 2.70
N LEU A 104 -4.16 -7.72 1.66
CA LEU A 104 -4.33 -8.36 0.35
C LEU A 104 -3.00 -8.68 -0.32
N LEU A 105 -2.00 -7.80 -0.21
CA LEU A 105 -0.64 -8.04 -0.69
C LEU A 105 0.02 -9.21 0.04
N LYS A 106 -0.21 -9.37 1.35
CA LYS A 106 0.33 -10.49 2.15
C LYS A 106 -0.41 -11.81 1.95
N ALA A 107 -1.68 -11.77 1.55
CA ALA A 107 -2.49 -12.97 1.38
C ALA A 107 -1.91 -13.89 0.28
N GLU A 108 -2.03 -15.21 0.45
CA GLU A 108 -1.63 -16.13 -0.62
C GLU A 108 -2.62 -16.10 -1.78
N SER A 109 -2.09 -16.19 -3.01
CA SER A 109 -2.94 -16.41 -4.19
C SER A 109 -3.54 -17.81 -4.13
N ASN A 110 -4.80 -17.93 -4.56
CA ASN A 110 -5.64 -19.14 -4.50
C ASN A 110 -5.95 -19.67 -3.08
N GLY A 111 -5.55 -18.93 -2.05
CA GLY A 111 -5.92 -19.22 -0.66
C GLY A 111 -7.41 -18.99 -0.42
N THR A 112 -7.99 -19.73 0.54
CA THR A 112 -9.36 -19.47 1.00
C THR A 112 -9.45 -18.05 1.55
N PHE A 113 -10.44 -17.30 1.10
CA PHE A 113 -10.63 -15.90 1.43
C PHE A 113 -12.04 -15.65 1.94
N SER A 114 -12.12 -15.20 3.19
CA SER A 114 -13.33 -14.70 3.81
C SER A 114 -13.20 -13.19 4.02
N LYS A 115 -14.09 -12.42 3.39
CA LYS A 115 -14.18 -10.97 3.65
C LYS A 115 -14.43 -10.68 5.13
N HIS A 116 -15.27 -11.51 5.77
CA HIS A 116 -15.60 -11.36 7.18
C HIS A 116 -14.35 -11.55 8.06
N GLU A 117 -13.60 -12.64 7.85
CA GLU A 117 -12.38 -12.90 8.63
C GLU A 117 -11.33 -11.82 8.42
N LEU A 118 -11.17 -11.33 7.17
CA LEU A 118 -10.25 -10.22 6.91
C LEU A 118 -10.69 -8.94 7.65
N VAL A 119 -11.97 -8.59 7.60
CA VAL A 119 -12.52 -7.41 8.29
C VAL A 119 -12.30 -7.53 9.80
N GLU A 120 -12.63 -8.68 10.38
CA GLU A 120 -12.48 -8.95 11.80
C GLU A 120 -11.01 -8.90 12.24
N LYS A 121 -10.11 -9.49 11.43
CA LYS A 121 -8.67 -9.43 11.65
C LYS A 121 -8.16 -7.99 11.66
N VAL A 122 -8.54 -7.20 10.66
CA VAL A 122 -8.12 -5.79 10.55
C VAL A 122 -8.65 -4.96 11.72
N ASP A 123 -9.92 -5.15 12.10
CA ASP A 123 -10.52 -4.47 13.25
C ASP A 123 -9.77 -4.81 14.55
N LYS A 124 -9.65 -6.10 14.89
CA LYS A 124 -9.07 -6.57 16.15
C LYS A 124 -7.57 -6.34 16.25
N GLU A 125 -6.80 -6.76 15.25
CA GLU A 125 -5.33 -6.81 15.33
C GLU A 125 -4.65 -5.48 14.99
N ILE A 126 -5.37 -4.54 14.38
CA ILE A 126 -4.79 -3.26 13.91
C ILE A 126 -5.41 -2.08 14.62
N PHE A 127 -6.74 -1.96 14.64
CA PHE A 127 -7.38 -0.77 15.19
C PHE A 127 -7.66 -0.89 16.69
N GLN A 128 -8.32 -1.97 17.12
CA GLN A 128 -8.63 -2.18 18.53
C GLN A 128 -7.37 -2.39 19.38
N ALA A 129 -6.36 -3.09 18.83
CA ALA A 129 -5.04 -3.25 19.46
C ALA A 129 -4.36 -1.90 19.78
N GLU A 130 -4.64 -0.86 18.98
CA GLU A 130 -4.11 0.49 19.16
C GLU A 130 -5.12 1.44 19.84
N GLY A 131 -6.23 0.91 20.38
CA GLY A 131 -7.26 1.69 21.08
C GLY A 131 -8.18 2.51 20.18
N ILE A 132 -8.22 2.23 18.87
CA ILE A 132 -9.07 2.92 17.90
C ILE A 132 -10.35 2.12 17.67
N ASN A 133 -11.49 2.77 17.88
CA ASN A 133 -12.78 2.18 17.58
C ASN A 133 -13.18 2.47 16.12
N ILE A 134 -13.27 1.41 15.30
CA ILE A 134 -13.75 1.47 13.92
C ILE A 134 -14.94 0.53 13.74
N SER A 135 -15.97 0.99 13.03
CA SER A 135 -17.08 0.11 12.68
C SER A 135 -16.63 -0.89 11.62
N SER A 136 -16.92 -2.19 11.83
CA SER A 136 -16.68 -3.22 10.83
C SER A 136 -17.39 -2.91 9.50
N GLY A 137 -18.47 -2.12 9.51
CA GLY A 137 -19.15 -1.62 8.32
C GLY A 137 -18.28 -0.67 7.47
N GLU A 138 -17.48 0.19 8.11
CA GLU A 138 -16.55 1.10 7.41
C GLU A 138 -15.42 0.33 6.71
N ILE A 139 -14.90 -0.69 7.39
CA ILE A 139 -13.87 -1.59 6.84
C ILE A 139 -14.44 -2.38 5.66
N THR A 140 -15.66 -2.92 5.82
CA THR A 140 -16.36 -3.69 4.79
C THR A 140 -16.64 -2.86 3.53
N GLU A 141 -17.11 -1.62 3.69
CA GLU A 141 -17.36 -0.71 2.58
C GLU A 141 -16.05 -0.32 1.88
N SER A 142 -14.98 -0.06 2.63
CA SER A 142 -13.66 0.23 2.09
C SER A 142 -13.10 -0.93 1.28
N LEU A 143 -13.18 -2.16 1.80
CA LEU A 143 -12.78 -3.38 1.09
C LEU A 143 -13.61 -3.58 -0.19
N SER A 144 -14.92 -3.37 -0.11
CA SER A 144 -15.83 -3.51 -1.25
C SER A 144 -15.57 -2.45 -2.34
N ARG A 145 -15.21 -1.21 -1.96
CA ARG A 145 -14.75 -0.19 -2.91
C ARG A 145 -13.43 -0.59 -3.55
N MET A 146 -12.52 -1.18 -2.77
CA MET A 146 -11.21 -1.60 -3.26
C MET A 146 -11.32 -2.60 -4.41
N PHE A 147 -12.12 -3.65 -4.22
CA PHE A 147 -12.37 -4.66 -5.26
C PHE A 147 -13.17 -4.12 -6.45
N ARG A 148 -14.16 -3.24 -6.25
CA ARG A 148 -15.02 -2.76 -7.34
C ARG A 148 -14.33 -1.80 -8.31
N LYS A 149 -13.48 -0.90 -7.81
CA LYS A 149 -13.07 0.30 -8.58
C LYS A 149 -11.57 0.46 -8.73
N THR A 150 -10.79 -0.12 -7.82
CA THR A 150 -9.39 0.28 -7.68
C THR A 150 -8.40 -0.87 -7.81
N MET A 151 -8.74 -2.11 -7.44
CA MET A 151 -7.76 -3.20 -7.45
C MET A 151 -8.23 -4.47 -8.19
N ALA A 152 -9.34 -4.42 -8.93
CA ALA A 152 -9.85 -5.57 -9.69
C ALA A 152 -8.84 -6.15 -10.71
N ASP A 153 -7.95 -5.31 -11.23
CA ASP A 153 -6.89 -5.70 -12.17
C ASP A 153 -5.74 -6.46 -11.49
N PHE A 154 -5.73 -6.53 -10.16
CA PHE A 154 -4.66 -7.15 -9.36
C PHE A 154 -5.20 -8.25 -8.47
N PHE A 155 -6.36 -8.02 -7.84
CA PHE A 155 -7.01 -8.93 -6.89
C PHE A 155 -8.47 -9.11 -7.27
N PHE A 156 -8.92 -10.36 -7.32
CA PHE A 156 -10.35 -10.68 -7.43
C PHE A 156 -10.69 -11.90 -6.60
N ILE A 157 -11.99 -12.11 -6.37
CA ILE A 157 -12.49 -13.24 -5.60
C ILE A 157 -13.17 -14.18 -6.59
N ASP A 158 -12.68 -15.41 -6.67
CA ASP A 158 -13.30 -16.49 -7.44
C ASP A 158 -13.93 -17.50 -6.47
N GLY A 159 -15.25 -17.48 -6.36
CA GLY A 159 -15.98 -18.22 -5.34
C GLY A 159 -15.54 -17.84 -3.92
N ARG A 160 -14.76 -18.73 -3.28
CA ARG A 160 -14.18 -18.54 -1.93
C ARG A 160 -12.67 -18.32 -1.94
N LYS A 161 -12.05 -18.15 -3.11
CA LYS A 161 -10.60 -18.01 -3.23
C LYS A 161 -10.22 -16.59 -3.61
N LEU A 162 -9.17 -16.06 -3.00
CA LEU A 162 -8.53 -14.83 -3.46
C LEU A 162 -7.61 -15.19 -4.62
N VAL A 163 -7.83 -14.60 -5.79
CA VAL A 163 -6.95 -14.78 -6.94
C VAL A 163 -6.16 -13.49 -7.15
N LYS A 164 -4.84 -13.62 -7.18
CA LYS A 164 -3.93 -12.55 -7.57
C LYS A 164 -3.58 -12.71 -9.04
N LYS A 165 -3.79 -11.67 -9.85
CA LYS A 165 -3.26 -11.63 -11.21
C LYS A 165 -1.75 -11.41 -11.16
N PRO A 166 -0.99 -11.81 -12.20
CA PRO A 166 0.45 -11.56 -12.25
C PRO A 166 0.73 -10.06 -12.29
N TYR A 167 1.48 -9.56 -11.30
CA TYR A 167 1.89 -8.16 -11.23
C TYR A 167 3.29 -7.98 -10.63
N MET A 168 3.97 -6.91 -11.05
CA MET A 168 5.21 -6.47 -10.39
C MET A 168 4.86 -5.50 -9.27
N LEU A 169 5.48 -5.63 -8.11
CA LEU A 169 5.34 -4.69 -7.01
C LEU A 169 6.63 -3.90 -6.83
N LYS A 170 6.53 -2.61 -6.58
CA LYS A 170 7.67 -1.80 -6.18
C LYS A 170 7.27 -1.01 -4.95
N VAL A 171 8.07 -1.10 -3.89
CA VAL A 171 7.81 -0.39 -2.64
C VAL A 171 8.99 0.52 -2.34
N GLN A 172 8.71 1.80 -2.16
CA GLN A 172 9.75 2.81 -1.91
C GLN A 172 9.33 3.79 -0.82
N GLU A 173 10.24 4.02 0.11
CA GLU A 173 10.10 5.06 1.14
C GLU A 173 10.60 6.42 0.61
N LEU A 174 9.80 7.47 0.79
CA LEU A 174 10.25 8.85 0.60
C LEU A 174 10.74 9.44 1.93
N LYS A 175 12.01 9.82 1.95
CA LYS A 175 12.57 10.60 3.05
C LYS A 175 12.07 12.03 3.00
N LEU A 176 11.20 12.39 3.92
CA LEU A 176 10.76 13.76 4.09
C LEU A 176 11.87 14.55 4.82
N ASN A 177 12.51 15.48 4.12
CA ASN A 177 13.54 16.34 4.72
C ASN A 177 12.97 17.32 5.76
N GLN A 178 11.63 17.42 5.89
CA GLN A 178 10.95 18.30 6.84
C GLN A 178 9.85 17.54 7.58
N TYR A 179 10.00 17.46 8.90
CA TYR A 179 9.20 16.67 9.86
C TYR A 179 7.70 17.00 9.96
N ARG A 180 7.17 17.90 9.11
CA ARG A 180 5.78 18.38 9.21
C ARG A 180 5.02 18.46 7.90
N ILE A 181 5.60 18.05 6.78
CA ILE A 181 4.89 18.16 5.51
C ILE A 181 3.97 16.94 5.36
N ARG A 182 2.71 17.11 5.78
CA ARG A 182 1.62 16.15 5.55
C ARG A 182 1.02 16.23 4.12
N ASN A 183 1.48 17.19 3.30
CA ASN A 183 0.89 17.43 1.98
C ASN A 183 1.60 16.64 0.86
N TYR A 184 0.83 15.79 0.17
CA TYR A 184 1.23 15.04 -1.02
C TYR A 184 1.74 15.93 -2.16
N ASP A 185 1.19 17.15 -2.32
CA ASP A 185 1.53 18.04 -3.44
C ASP A 185 3.03 18.37 -3.49
N ASN A 186 3.69 18.44 -2.34
CA ASN A 186 5.12 18.74 -2.23
C ASN A 186 6.01 17.60 -2.76
N TYR A 187 5.51 16.36 -2.75
CA TYR A 187 6.26 15.17 -3.16
C TYR A 187 5.78 14.57 -4.47
N LYS A 188 4.67 15.07 -5.02
CA LYS A 188 4.05 14.58 -6.25
C LYS A 188 5.05 14.42 -7.40
N HIS A 189 5.92 15.40 -7.61
CA HIS A 189 6.94 15.34 -8.68
C HIS A 189 7.94 14.20 -8.48
N GLN A 190 8.35 13.93 -7.24
CA GLN A 190 9.25 12.82 -6.94
C GLN A 190 8.57 11.48 -7.22
N ILE A 191 7.31 11.33 -6.79
CA ILE A 191 6.51 10.12 -7.03
C ILE A 191 6.29 9.92 -8.54
N ASP A 192 5.99 10.99 -9.27
CA ASP A 192 5.82 10.95 -10.72
C ASP A 192 7.11 10.50 -11.43
N ASN A 193 8.27 10.99 -11.02
CA ASN A 193 9.55 10.55 -11.57
C ASN A 193 9.81 9.06 -11.30
N LEU A 194 9.56 8.58 -10.09
CA LEU A 194 9.72 7.16 -9.73
C LEU A 194 8.78 6.26 -10.53
N SER A 195 7.53 6.70 -10.70
CA SER A 195 6.50 5.99 -11.48
C SER A 195 6.84 5.94 -12.96
N ASN A 196 7.26 7.07 -13.53
CA ASN A 196 7.67 7.17 -14.93
C ASN A 196 8.91 6.31 -15.22
N TYR A 197 9.87 6.29 -14.30
CA TYR A 197 11.04 5.42 -14.40
C TYR A 197 10.65 3.94 -14.41
N LEU A 198 9.74 3.52 -13.51
CA LEU A 198 9.26 2.13 -13.50
C LEU A 198 8.54 1.78 -14.81
N MET A 199 7.65 2.64 -15.32
CA MET A 199 6.99 2.40 -16.60
C MET A 199 7.98 2.28 -17.76
N PHE A 200 9.01 3.13 -17.77
CA PHE A 200 10.09 3.05 -18.76
C PHE A 200 10.82 1.71 -18.69
N THR A 201 11.19 1.24 -17.48
CA THR A 201 11.80 -0.08 -17.29
C THR A 201 10.90 -1.20 -17.77
N LEU A 202 9.62 -1.20 -17.40
CA LEU A 202 8.65 -2.21 -17.82
C LEU A 202 8.47 -2.27 -19.34
N ASN A 203 8.41 -1.11 -20.00
CA ASN A 203 8.29 -1.06 -21.46
C ASN A 203 9.54 -1.58 -22.18
N ARG A 204 10.72 -1.40 -21.58
CA ARG A 204 11.97 -1.98 -22.11
C ARG A 204 12.08 -3.49 -21.94
N MET A 205 11.27 -4.10 -21.07
CA MET A 205 11.23 -5.56 -20.92
C MET A 205 10.32 -6.23 -21.97
N ILE A 206 9.46 -5.46 -22.65
CA ILE A 206 8.60 -5.95 -23.74
C ILE A 206 9.38 -6.02 -25.08
N LEU A 207 10.35 -5.11 -25.26
CA LEU A 207 11.18 -4.96 -26.47
C LEU A 207 12.38 -5.89 -26.45
#